data_AF-A0A7W0UE68-F1
#
_entry.id   AF-A0A7W0UE68-F1
#
_cell.length_a   1.000
_cell.length_b   1.000
_cell.length_c   1.000
_cell.angle_alpha   90.00
_cell.angle_beta   90.00
_cell.angle_gamma   90.00
#
_symmetry.space_group_name_H-M   'P 1'
#
loop_
_entity.id
_entity.type
_entity.pdbx_description
1 polymer ?
#
loop_
_entity_poly.entity_id
_entity_poly.type
_entity_poly.pdbx_seq_one_letter_code
_entity_poly.pdbx_strand_id
1 'polypeptide(L)' 'TMQATNGQTGRKAGQGEWFAGSLLHWHVISDETGGAFALGEALVRPGGEPPLHVHAREDETF' A
#
# COMPACT_ATOMS: atom_id res chain seq x y z
N THR A 1 -3.00 -31.68 18.31
CA THR A 1 -4.32 -31.10 17.98
C THR A 1 -4.45 -29.80 18.75
N MET A 2 -4.51 -28.58 18.21
CA MET A 2 -4.59 -28.06 16.84
C MET A 2 -3.43 -27.05 16.61
N GLN A 3 -2.83 -27.06 15.41
CA GLN A 3 -1.92 -26.01 14.97
C GLN A 3 -2.75 -24.84 14.44
N ALA A 4 -2.57 -23.65 15.01
CA ALA A 4 -3.06 -22.43 14.38
C ALA A 4 -2.24 -22.20 13.10
N THR A 5 -2.92 -22.24 11.96
CA THR A 5 -2.37 -21.85 10.66
C THR A 5 -2.02 -20.37 10.72
N ASN A 6 -0.74 -20.03 10.90
CA ASN A 6 -0.31 -18.65 10.96
C ASN A 6 -0.23 -18.10 9.52
N GLY A 7 -1.39 -17.70 9.00
CA GLY A 7 -1.48 -16.90 7.79
C GLY A 7 -0.90 -15.52 8.05
N GLN A 8 0.40 -15.36 7.83
CA GLN A 8 1.00 -14.03 7.70
C GLN A 8 0.67 -13.49 6.29
N THR A 9 -0.53 -12.95 6.12
CA THR A 9 -0.93 -12.19 4.91
C THR A 9 -0.69 -10.69 5.05
N GLY A 10 -0.06 -10.23 6.13
CA GLY A 10 0.30 -8.82 6.31
C GLY A 10 1.51 -8.44 5.46
N ARG A 11 1.33 -7.51 4.52
CA ARG A 11 2.42 -6.86 3.75
C ARG A 11 3.45 -6.31 4.74
N LYS A 12 4.75 -6.47 4.47
CA LYS A 12 5.80 -5.85 5.29
C LYS A 12 6.15 -4.47 4.77
N ALA A 13 6.18 -3.47 5.64
CA ALA A 13 6.76 -2.17 5.32
C ALA A 13 8.22 -2.34 4.84
N GLY A 14 8.62 -1.51 3.88
CA GLY A 14 9.98 -1.48 3.33
C GLY A 14 10.28 -2.42 2.15
N GLN A 15 9.36 -3.31 1.74
CA GLN A 15 9.49 -4.04 0.47
C GLN A 15 8.81 -3.28 -0.66
N GLY A 16 9.55 -3.06 -1.75
CA GLY A 16 9.03 -2.41 -2.95
C GLY A 16 8.11 -3.34 -3.75
N GLU A 17 6.99 -2.81 -4.24
CA GLU A 17 5.97 -3.54 -4.98
C GLU A 17 5.68 -2.86 -6.33
N TRP A 18 5.58 -3.66 -7.39
CA TRP A 18 5.17 -3.15 -8.70
C TRP A 18 3.65 -3.14 -8.83
N PHE A 19 3.09 -1.97 -9.11
CA PHE A 19 1.66 -1.80 -9.36
C PHE A 19 1.42 -0.80 -10.48
N ALA A 20 0.58 -1.16 -11.46
CA ALA A 20 0.21 -0.32 -12.60
C ALA A 20 1.40 0.34 -13.35
N GLY A 21 2.58 -0.30 -13.34
CA GLY A 21 3.79 0.22 -13.99
C GLY A 21 4.64 1.17 -13.13
N SER A 22 4.23 1.42 -11.89
CA SER A 22 4.94 2.20 -10.88
C SER A 22 5.53 1.29 -9.79
N LEU A 23 6.62 1.73 -9.18
CA LEU A 23 7.20 1.05 -8.02
C LEU A 23 6.73 1.75 -6.75
N LEU A 24 6.04 1.03 -5.88
CA LEU A 24 5.52 1.51 -4.61
C LEU A 24 6.38 1.01 -3.46
N HIS A 25 6.78 1.91 -2.56
CA HIS A 25 7.44 1.59 -1.30
C HIS A 25 6.55 2.01 -0.15
N TRP A 26 6.03 1.05 0.61
CA TRP A 26 5.23 1.35 1.81
C TRP A 26 6.15 1.60 3.00
N HIS A 27 6.04 2.80 3.58
CA HIS A 27 6.73 3.15 4.83
C HIS A 27 5.93 2.72 6.05
N VAL A 28 4.59 2.82 5.97
CA VAL A 28 3.65 2.39 6.99
C VAL A 28 2.41 1.82 6.31
N ILE A 29 1.95 0.64 6.72
CA ILE A 29 0.70 0.05 6.24
C ILE A 29 -0.44 0.21 7.25
N SER A 30 -1.68 0.08 6.78
CA SER A 30 -2.90 0.21 7.59
C SER A 30 -2.86 -0.59 8.91
N ASP A 31 -2.41 -1.85 8.86
CA ASP A 31 -2.36 -2.73 10.05
C ASP A 31 -1.43 -2.19 11.14
N GLU A 32 -0.36 -1.47 10.77
CA GLU A 32 0.60 -0.87 11.70
C GLU A 32 0.06 0.38 12.39
N THR A 33 -0.98 1.01 11.82
CA THR A 33 -1.63 2.20 12.37
C THR A 33 -3.01 1.92 12.97
N GLY A 34 -3.43 0.65 12.99
CA GLY A 34 -4.79 0.28 13.41
C GLY A 34 -5.87 0.84 12.49
N GLY A 35 -5.58 1.03 11.20
CA GLY A 35 -6.52 1.54 10.20
C GLY A 35 -6.61 3.06 10.11
N ALA A 36 -5.75 3.81 10.78
CA ALA A 36 -5.80 5.27 10.77
C ALA A 36 -5.30 5.86 9.44
N PHE A 37 -4.18 5.33 8.90
CA PHE A 37 -3.62 5.74 7.62
C PHE A 37 -2.63 4.69 7.08
N ALA A 38 -2.25 4.85 5.81
CA ALA A 38 -1.06 4.24 5.21
C ALA A 38 -0.18 5.34 4.60
N LEU A 39 1.12 5.11 4.54
CA LEU A 39 2.08 6.04 3.95
C LEU A 39 3.00 5.27 3.00
N GLY A 40 3.09 5.75 1.76
CA GLY A 40 3.95 5.16 0.75
C GLY A 40 4.60 6.21 -0.15
N GLU A 41 5.69 5.79 -0.78
CA GLU A 41 6.36 6.51 -1.85
C GLU A 41 6.06 5.79 -3.17
N ALA A 42 5.73 6.55 -4.22
CA ALA A 42 5.51 6.02 -5.56
C ALA A 42 6.56 6.58 -6.52
N LEU A 43 7.38 5.71 -7.11
CA LEU A 43 8.24 6.06 -8.24
C LEU A 43 7.46 5.84 -9.53
N VAL A 44 7.08 6.96 -10.15
CA VAL A 44 6.24 7.00 -11.35
C VAL A 44 7.04 7.56 -12.52
N ARG A 45 6.88 6.97 -13.72
CA ARG A 45 7.43 7.56 -14.95
C ARG A 45 6.57 8.76 -15.37
N PRO A 46 7.14 9.82 -15.95
CA PRO A 46 6.35 10.93 -16.49
C PRO A 46 5.27 10.43 -17.46
N GLY A 47 4.02 10.87 -17.27
CA GLY A 47 2.86 10.41 -18.06
C GLY A 47 2.29 9.06 -17.62
N GLY A 48 2.87 8.43 -16.59
CA GLY A 48 2.40 7.20 -15.96
C GLY A 48 1.63 7.42 -14.66
N GLU A 49 1.19 8.66 -14.41
CA GLU A 49 0.38 9.01 -13.26
C GLU A 49 -0.96 8.23 -13.31
N PRO A 50 -1.58 7.94 -12.14
CA PRO A 50 -2.86 7.24 -12.11
C PRO A 50 -3.90 7.91 -13.03
N PRO A 51 -4.71 7.14 -13.77
CA PRO A 51 -5.83 7.69 -14.52
C PRO A 51 -6.78 8.46 -13.60
N LEU A 52 -7.62 9.33 -14.15
CA LEU A 52 -8.63 10.04 -13.36
C LEU A 52 -9.55 9.05 -12.63
N HIS A 53 -9.59 9.10 -11.30
CA HIS A 53 -10.42 8.26 -10.45
C HIS A 53 -10.84 9.01 -9.17
N VAL A 54 -11.65 8.35 -8.35
CA VAL A 54 -12.11 8.87 -7.07
C VAL A 54 -11.87 7.84 -5.96
N HIS A 55 -11.50 8.34 -4.79
CA HIS A 55 -11.54 7.58 -3.55
C HIS A 55 -12.89 7.87 -2.87
N ALA A 56 -13.76 6.85 -2.79
CA ALA A 56 -15.13 7.05 -2.29
C ALA A 56 -15.22 7.02 -0.75
N ARG A 57 -14.20 6.49 -0.07
CA ARG A 57 -14.20 6.30 1.40
C ARG A 57 -12.87 6.69 2.03
N GLU A 58 -11.96 7.25 1.25
CA GLU A 58 -10.59 7.52 1.65
C GLU A 58 -10.24 8.95 1.19
N ASP A 59 -9.54 9.70 2.04
CA ASP A 59 -8.90 10.95 1.65
C ASP A 59 -7.45 10.66 1.19
N GLU A 60 -6.95 11.37 0.17
CA GLU A 60 -5.61 11.21 -0.38
C GLU A 60 -4.84 12.53 -0.36
N THR A 61 -3.55 12.49 -0.01
CA THR A 61 -2.64 13.64 -0.03
C THR A 61 -1.28 13.24 -0.62
N PHE A 62 -0.60 14.20 -1.27
CA PHE A 62 0.68 14.01 -1.97
C PHE A 62 1.77 14.94 -1.40
#